data_AF-A0A1H3CFL0-F1
#
_entry.id   AF-A0A1H3CFL0-F1
#
_cell.length_a   1.000
_cell.length_b   1.000
_cell.length_c   1.000
_cell.angle_alpha   90.00
_cell.angle_beta   90.00
_cell.angle_gamma   90.00
#
_symmetry.space_group_name_H-M   'P 1'
#
loop_
_entity.id
_entity.type
_entity.pdbx_description
1 polymer ?
#
loop_
_entity_poly.entity_id
_entity_poly.type
_entity_poly.pdbx_seq_one_letter_code
_entity_poly.pdbx_strand_id
1 'polypeptide(L)' 'MSWLTPADVADHTGHHVVTVYRALESGQLHGHQPRRGARWRIAEPVADAWVTGLPQTDACGCTTTLARGRKTA' A
#
# COMPACT_ATOMS: atom_id res chain seq x y z
N MET A 1 5.71 2.83 -11.94
CA MET A 1 4.82 2.63 -10.78
C MET A 1 4.83 3.91 -9.97
N SER A 2 3.69 4.57 -9.88
CA SER A 2 3.52 5.80 -9.09
C SER A 2 3.25 5.42 -7.63
N TRP A 3 3.83 6.18 -6.71
CA TRP A 3 3.57 6.05 -5.28
C TRP A 3 2.60 7.15 -4.86
N LEU A 4 1.46 6.72 -4.31
CA LEU A 4 0.38 7.57 -3.86
C LEU A 4 0.43 7.76 -2.35
N THR A 5 0.01 8.93 -1.90
CA THR A 5 -0.32 9.20 -0.49
C THR A 5 -1.75 8.75 -0.19
N PRO A 6 -2.15 8.65 1.09
CA PRO A 6 -3.54 8.36 1.43
C PRO A 6 -4.55 9.37 0.87
N ALA A 7 -4.15 10.63 0.69
CA ALA A 7 -4.99 11.64 0.06
C ALA A 7 -5.17 11.36 -1.44
N ASP A 8 -4.09 11.05 -2.15
CA ASP A 8 -4.18 10.70 -3.57
C ASP A 8 -5.00 9.43 -3.77
N VAL A 9 -4.87 8.43 -2.88
CA VAL A 9 -5.70 7.21 -2.91
C VAL A 9 -7.16 7.53 -2.64
N ALA A 10 -7.45 8.46 -1.71
CA ALA A 10 -8.81 8.89 -1.42
C ALA A 10 -9.48 9.50 -2.65
N ASP A 11 -8.77 10.43 -3.31
CA ASP A 11 -9.24 11.07 -4.54
C ASP A 11 -9.37 10.06 -5.69
N HIS A 12 -8.41 9.14 -5.83
CA HIS A 12 -8.40 8.11 -6.87
C HIS A 12 -9.53 7.08 -6.72
N THR A 13 -9.80 6.64 -5.50
CA THR A 13 -10.77 5.57 -5.22
C THR A 13 -12.16 6.10 -4.84
N GLY A 14 -12.34 7.41 -4.73
CA GLY A 14 -13.58 8.05 -4.29
C GLY A 14 -13.93 7.78 -2.81
N HIS A 15 -12.96 7.33 -2.00
CA HIS A 15 -13.17 7.05 -0.58
C HIS A 15 -12.75 8.24 0.28
N HIS A 16 -13.36 8.38 1.47
CA HIS A 16 -12.89 9.37 2.42
C HIS A 16 -11.49 9.02 2.93
N VAL A 17 -10.60 10.01 3.05
CA VAL A 17 -9.20 9.80 3.47
C VAL A 17 -9.06 9.06 4.81
N VAL A 18 -9.98 9.28 5.75
CA VAL A 18 -10.00 8.55 7.03
C VAL A 18 -10.27 7.05 6.84
N THR A 19 -11.09 6.67 5.86
CA THR A 19 -11.32 5.26 5.50
C THR A 19 -10.04 4.63 4.97
N VAL A 20 -9.28 5.36 4.14
CA VAL A 20 -7.98 4.91 3.65
C VAL A 20 -6.99 4.71 4.80
N TYR A 21 -6.90 5.66 5.74
CA TYR A 21 -6.06 5.50 6.93
C TYR A 21 -6.46 4.29 7.77
N ARG A 22 -7.75 4.09 8.03
CA ARG A 22 -8.25 2.92 8.76
C ARG A 22 -7.95 1.61 8.04
N ALA A 23 -8.07 1.58 6.72
CA ALA A 23 -7.73 0.41 5.91
C ALA A 23 -6.22 0.09 5.99
N LEU A 24 -5.36 1.11 5.98
CA LEU A 24 -3.91 0.95 6.15
C LEU A 24 -3.56 0.45 7.56
N GLU A 25 -4.15 1.02 8.60
CA GLU A 25 -3.90 0.66 10.00
C GLU A 25 -4.41 -0.74 10.35
N SER A 26 -5.53 -1.16 9.76
CA SER A 26 -6.11 -2.50 9.94
C SER A 26 -5.47 -3.57 9.05
N GLY A 27 -4.64 -3.18 8.06
CA GLY A 27 -4.05 -4.09 7.08
C GLY A 27 -4.99 -4.52 5.95
N GLN A 28 -6.17 -3.91 5.82
CA GLN A 28 -7.08 -4.14 4.69
C GLN A 28 -6.56 -3.52 3.38
N LEU A 29 -5.84 -2.41 3.47
CA LEU A 29 -5.12 -1.79 2.37
C LEU A 29 -3.63 -1.98 2.59
N HIS A 30 -2.96 -2.54 1.60
CA HIS A 30 -1.53 -2.74 1.64
C HIS A 30 -0.81 -1.41 1.38
N GLY A 31 0.08 -1.04 2.30
CA GLY A 31 0.85 0.18 2.18
C GLY A 31 2.12 0.12 3.02
N HIS A 32 3.05 1.03 2.74
CA HIS A 32 4.32 1.11 3.43
C HIS A 32 4.43 2.38 4.26
N GLN A 33 4.82 2.20 5.52
CA GLN A 33 5.22 3.27 6.40
C GLN A 33 6.63 2.96 6.94
N PRO A 34 7.64 3.79 6.66
CA PRO A 34 9.03 3.47 7.05
C PRO A 34 9.28 3.54 8.57
N ARG A 35 8.48 4.32 9.30
CA ARG A 35 8.49 4.44 10.76
C ARG A 35 7.12 4.89 11.24
N ARG A 36 6.77 4.58 12.49
CA ARG A 36 5.50 5.03 13.07
C ARG A 36 5.35 6.55 12.94
N GLY A 37 4.20 6.99 12.42
CA GLY A 37 3.89 8.41 12.21
C GLY A 37 4.50 9.03 10.94
N ALA A 38 5.27 8.28 10.15
CA ALA A 38 5.69 8.76 8.83
C ALA A 38 4.54 8.70 7.81
N ARG A 39 4.76 9.31 6.65
CA ARG A 39 3.80 9.26 5.54
C ARG A 39 3.69 7.83 5.02
N TRP A 40 2.46 7.37 4.85
CA TRP A 40 2.16 6.14 4.12
C TRP A 40 2.43 6.33 2.63
N ARG A 41 2.92 5.27 1.99
CA ARG A 41 3.08 5.17 0.54
C ARG A 41 2.36 3.93 0.06
N ILE A 42 1.51 4.11 -0.94
CA ILE A 42 0.68 3.07 -1.53
C ILE A 42 1.03 3.02 -3.01
N ALA A 43 1.23 1.84 -3.58
CA ALA A 43 1.40 1.75 -5.02
C ALA A 43 0.03 1.97 -5.69
N GLU A 44 -0.02 2.74 -6.77
CA GLU A 44 -1.24 2.94 -7.57
C GLU A 44 -2.00 1.63 -7.89
N PRO A 45 -1.37 0.55 -8.41
CA PRO A 45 -2.09 -0.70 -8.69
C PRO A 45 -2.62 -1.41 -7.43
N VAL A 46 -2.07 -1.11 -6.25
CA VAL A 46 -2.58 -1.63 -4.98
C VAL A 46 -3.88 -0.93 -4.59
N ALA A 47 -4.00 0.38 -4.86
CA ALA A 47 -5.25 1.10 -4.65
C ALA A 47 -6.36 0.54 -5.53
N ASP A 48 -6.07 0.26 -6.81
CA ASP A 48 -7.03 -0.38 -7.73
C ASP A 48 -7.42 -1.79 -7.27
N ALA A 49 -6.43 -2.60 -6.86
CA ALA A 49 -6.67 -3.94 -6.33
C ALA A 49 -7.53 -3.92 -5.06
N TRP A 50 -7.33 -2.92 -4.20
CA TRP A 50 -8.14 -2.75 -2.98
C TRP A 50 -9.62 -2.47 -3.30
N VAL A 51 -9.91 -1.59 -4.26
CA VAL A 51 -11.29 -1.27 -4.67
C VAL A 51 -11.96 -2.46 -5.37
N THR A 52 -11.21 -3.18 -6.19
CA THR A 52 -11.72 -4.33 -6.96
C THR A 52 -11.77 -5.64 -6.16
N GLY A 53 -11.22 -5.66 -4.94
CA GLY A 53 -11.11 -6.86 -4.11
C GLY A 53 -10.08 -7.87 -4.61
N LEU A 54 -9.15 -7.45 -5.47
CA LEU A 54 -8.08 -8.29 -6.02
C LEU A 54 -6.89 -8.42 -5.06
N PRO A 55 -6.03 -9.45 -5.24
CA PRO A 55 -4.81 -9.60 -4.46
C PRO A 55 -3.87 -8.39 -4.56
N GLN A 56 -3.55 -7.80 -3.41
CA GLN A 56 -2.76 -6.56 -3.32
C GLN A 56 -1.23 -6.80 -3.26
N THR A 57 -0.79 -7.97 -2.77
CA THR A 57 0.63 -8.27 -2.55
C THR A 57 1.43 -8.27 -3.85
N ASP A 58 0.86 -8.83 -4.92
CA ASP A 58 1.49 -8.89 -6.24
C ASP A 58 1.52 -7.51 -6.91
N ALA A 59 0.46 -6.72 -6.71
CA ALA A 59 0.36 -5.34 -7.18
C ALA A 59 1.38 -4.41 -6.48
N CYS A 60 1.72 -4.67 -5.21
CA CYS A 60 2.77 -3.95 -4.50
C CYS A 60 4.17 -4.20 -5.10
N GLY A 61 4.45 -5.43 -5.55
CA GLY A 61 5.80 -5.88 -5.89
C GLY A 61 6.68 -6.20 -4.67
N CYS A 62 6.09 -6.19 -3.47
CA CYS A 62 6.72 -6.51 -2.19
C CYS A 62 7.38 -7.90 -2.16
N THR A 63 6.78 -8.88 -2.82
CA THR A 63 7.25 -10.27 -2.91
C THR A 63 8.57 -10.41 -3.66
N THR A 64 8.92 -9.45 -4.53
CA THR A 64 10.15 -9.48 -5.34
C THR A 64 11.41 -9.13 -4.53
N THR A 65 11.27 -8.43 -3.40
CA THR A 65 12.44 -7.96 -2.61
C THR A 65 13.06 -9.04 -1.72
N LEU A 66 12.32 -10.10 -1.35
CA LEU A 66 12.84 -11.16 -0.47
C LEU A 66 13.87 -12.09 -1.14
N ALA A 67 14.06 -12.02 -2.46
CA ALA A 67 15.05 -12.82 -3.18
C ALA A 67 16.48 -12.23 -3.18
N ARG A 68 16.69 -10.99 -2.71
CA ARG A 68 18.01 -10.31 -2.75
C ARG A 68 18.57 -9.91 -1.38
N GLY A 69 18.14 -10.58 -0.30
CA GLY A 69 18.48 -10.16 1.05
C GLY A 69 18.59 -11.25 2.11
N ARG A 70 19.01 -12.48 1.76
CA ARG A 70 19.51 -13.40 2.78
C ARG A 70 21.02 -13.22 2.88
N LYS A 71 21.46 -12.29 3.73
CA LYS A 71 22.85 -12.30 4.23
C LYS A 71 23.02 -13.55 5.10
N THR A 72 24.05 -14.29 4.78
CA THR A 72 24.68 -15.41 5.50
C THR A 72 24.72 -15.22 7.01
N ALA A 73 24.44 -16.31 7.72
CA ALA A 73 25.09 -16.67 8.98
C ALA A 73 25.72 -18.06 8.77
#